data_AF-A0A1D2SV88-F1
#
_entry.id   AF-A0A1D2SV88-F1
#
_cell.length_a   1.000
_cell.length_b   1.000
_cell.length_c   1.000
_cell.angle_alpha   90.00
_cell.angle_beta   90.00
_cell.angle_gamma   90.00
#
_symmetry.space_group_name_H-M   'P 1'
#
loop_
_entity.id
_entity.type
_entity.pdbx_description
1 polymer ?
#
loop_
_entity_poly.entity_id
_entity_poly.type
_entity_poly.pdbx_seq_one_letter_code
_entity_poly.pdbx_strand_id
1 'polypeptide(L)' 'MRIAFNLLLLAAMSLTDVALAQTAAEREACKADFEKFCPGVEPGGGRIIECLAQHLNELTPQCQKAVKAHMPQ' A
#
# COMPACT_ATOMS: atom_id res chain seq x y z
N MET A 1 -48.47 -0.31 14.36
CA MET A 1 -47.91 -0.16 13.01
C MET A 1 -46.41 0.18 13.10
N ARG A 2 -45.57 -0.78 13.53
CA ARG A 2 -44.11 -0.61 13.73
C ARG A 2 -43.30 -1.64 12.92
N ILE A 3 -43.94 -2.32 11.97
CA ILE A 3 -43.42 -3.54 11.33
C ILE A 3 -43.01 -3.29 9.86
N ALA A 4 -43.34 -2.13 9.28
CA ALA A 4 -42.96 -1.77 7.90
C ALA A 4 -41.65 -0.96 7.79
N PHE A 5 -41.09 -0.47 8.91
CA PHE A 5 -39.85 0.32 8.91
C PHE A 5 -38.57 -0.54 9.04
N ASN A 6 -38.72 -1.86 9.14
CA ASN A 6 -37.66 -2.81 9.51
C ASN A 6 -37.26 -3.79 8.38
N LEU A 7 -37.58 -3.47 7.12
CA LEU A 7 -37.22 -4.29 5.95
C LEU A 7 -36.32 -3.55 4.92
N LEU A 8 -35.78 -2.37 5.28
CA LEU A 8 -34.99 -1.53 4.39
C LEU A 8 -33.49 -1.43 4.75
N LEU A 9 -33.00 -2.22 5.72
CA LEU A 9 -31.62 -2.14 6.25
C LEU A 9 -30.94 -3.51 6.44
N LEU A 10 -31.04 -4.42 5.46
CA LEU A 10 -30.22 -5.65 5.41
C LEU A 10 -29.35 -5.74 4.14
N ALA A 11 -28.93 -4.58 3.62
CA ALA A 11 -27.81 -4.49 2.69
C ALA A 11 -26.58 -3.92 3.41
N ALA A 12 -26.19 -4.52 4.55
CA ALA A 12 -24.90 -4.26 5.15
C ALA A 12 -23.83 -5.02 4.34
N MET A 13 -23.42 -4.38 3.25
CA MET A 13 -22.02 -4.17 2.89
C MET A 13 -21.14 -5.43 2.85
N SER A 14 -21.07 -5.98 1.63
CA SER A 14 -19.89 -6.49 0.94
C SER A 14 -18.65 -6.81 1.78
N LEU A 15 -18.25 -8.09 1.71
CA LEU A 15 -16.91 -8.63 1.92
C LEU A 15 -15.86 -7.66 1.35
N THR A 16 -15.16 -6.88 2.18
CA THR A 16 -14.02 -6.07 1.72
C THR A 16 -12.79 -6.34 2.56
N ASP A 17 -12.49 -7.62 2.77
CA ASP A 17 -11.13 -8.06 3.11
C ASP A 17 -10.23 -8.01 1.85
N VAL A 18 -10.00 -6.80 1.31
CA VAL A 18 -8.96 -6.52 0.30
C VAL A 18 -7.72 -5.91 0.98
N ALA A 19 -7.39 -6.34 2.20
CA ALA A 19 -6.28 -5.73 2.95
C ALA A 19 -4.89 -6.33 2.64
N LEU A 20 -4.80 -7.54 2.09
CA LEU A 20 -3.49 -8.24 1.97
C LEU A 20 -2.83 -8.14 0.59
N ALA A 21 -3.61 -7.94 -0.47
CA ALA A 21 -3.08 -7.86 -1.84
C ALA A 21 -2.34 -6.53 -2.10
N GLN A 22 -2.78 -5.45 -1.46
CA GLN A 22 -2.27 -4.09 -1.71
C GLN A 22 -0.77 -3.99 -1.37
N THR A 23 -0.34 -4.42 -0.18
CA THR A 23 1.06 -4.28 0.27
C THR A 23 2.02 -5.30 -0.34
N ALA A 24 1.53 -6.48 -0.74
CA ALA A 24 2.36 -7.47 -1.43
C ALA A 24 2.71 -6.98 -2.85
N ALA A 25 1.72 -6.44 -3.58
CA ALA A 25 1.92 -5.88 -4.91
C ALA A 25 2.85 -4.64 -4.88
N GLU A 26 2.70 -3.76 -3.89
CA GLU A 26 3.59 -2.61 -3.70
C GLU A 26 5.05 -3.02 -3.41
N ARG A 27 5.25 -4.03 -2.56
CA ARG A 27 6.59 -4.56 -2.28
C ARG A 27 7.22 -5.17 -3.53
N GLU A 28 6.45 -5.96 -4.29
CA GLU A 28 6.95 -6.53 -5.54
C GLU A 28 7.29 -5.45 -6.56
N ALA A 29 6.45 -4.40 -6.66
CA ALA A 29 6.70 -3.26 -7.54
C ALA A 29 8.03 -2.54 -7.24
N CYS A 30 8.48 -2.56 -5.99
CA CYS A 30 9.73 -1.92 -5.56
C CYS A 30 10.93 -2.86 -5.48
N LYS A 31 10.77 -4.18 -5.71
CA LYS A 31 11.82 -5.16 -5.42
C LYS A 31 13.11 -4.89 -6.20
N ALA A 32 13.02 -4.72 -7.52
CA ALA A 32 14.20 -4.48 -8.36
C ALA A 32 14.85 -3.12 -8.05
N ASP A 33 14.04 -2.10 -7.76
CA ASP A 33 14.54 -0.77 -7.38
C ASP A 33 15.25 -0.83 -6.02
N PHE A 34 14.70 -1.55 -5.05
CA PHE A 34 15.30 -1.77 -3.74
C PHE A 34 16.65 -2.49 -3.85
N GLU A 35 16.73 -3.58 -4.62
CA GLU A 35 17.97 -4.32 -4.84
C GLU A 35 19.05 -3.45 -5.50
N LYS A 36 18.65 -2.51 -6.36
CA LYS A 36 19.55 -1.61 -7.08
C LYS A 36 20.04 -0.43 -6.24
N PHE A 37 19.14 0.25 -5.54
CA PHE A 37 19.42 1.54 -4.90
C PHE A 37 19.63 1.43 -3.39
N CYS A 38 19.04 0.43 -2.74
CA CYS A 38 19.02 0.29 -1.29
C CYS A 38 19.60 -1.04 -0.78
N PRO A 39 20.73 -1.55 -1.32
CA PRO A 39 21.28 -2.82 -0.88
C PRO A 39 21.69 -2.76 0.61
N GLY A 40 21.27 -3.76 1.37
CA GLY A 40 21.63 -3.89 2.79
C GLY A 40 20.77 -3.05 3.76
N VAL A 41 19.75 -2.33 3.28
CA VAL A 41 18.79 -1.66 4.18
C VAL A 41 17.90 -2.70 4.85
N GLU A 42 17.96 -2.77 6.17
CA GLU A 42 17.17 -3.73 6.94
C GLU A 42 15.67 -3.34 6.97
N PRO A 43 14.75 -4.29 6.79
CA PRO A 43 13.31 -4.06 6.89
C PRO A 43 12.87 -3.52 8.26
N GLY A 44 11.79 -2.72 8.26
CA GLY A 44 11.16 -2.18 9.47
C GLY A 44 11.41 -0.69 9.67
N GLY A 45 10.55 -0.05 10.48
CA GLY A 45 10.70 1.35 10.89
C GLY A 45 10.70 2.37 9.73
N GLY A 46 10.14 2.04 8.57
CA GLY A 46 10.09 2.94 7.41
C GLY A 46 11.41 3.10 6.63
N ARG A 47 12.52 2.48 7.08
CA ARG A 47 13.86 2.67 6.49
C ARG A 47 13.93 2.41 4.98
N ILE A 48 13.20 1.39 4.51
CA ILE A 48 13.15 1.05 3.08
C ILE A 48 12.48 2.17 2.27
N ILE A 49 11.36 2.71 2.76
CA ILE A 49 10.65 3.80 2.10
C ILE A 49 11.50 5.06 2.11
N GLU A 50 12.19 5.35 3.21
CA GLU A 50 13.10 6.50 3.30
C GLU A 50 14.26 6.41 2.32
N CYS A 51 14.90 5.24 2.20
CA CYS A 51 15.94 5.02 1.21
C CYS A 51 15.40 5.18 -0.22
N LEU A 52 14.29 4.52 -0.56
CA LEU A 52 13.68 4.63 -1.89
C LEU A 52 13.26 6.08 -2.21
N ALA A 53 12.79 6.84 -1.22
CA ALA A 53 12.41 8.24 -1.40
C ALA A 53 13.59 9.15 -1.80
N GLN A 54 14.83 8.84 -1.36
CA GLN A 54 16.02 9.57 -1.80
C GLN A 54 16.33 9.37 -3.29
N HIS A 55 15.88 8.25 -3.85
CA HIS A 55 16.05 7.86 -5.25
C HIS A 55 14.78 8.01 -6.08
N LEU A 56 13.78 8.76 -5.59
CA LEU A 56 12.42 8.75 -6.13
C LEU A 56 12.34 8.93 -7.65
N ASN A 57 13.15 9.81 -8.23
CA ASN A 57 13.12 10.08 -9.68
C ASN A 57 13.80 8.99 -10.53
N GLU A 58 14.58 8.10 -9.90
CA GLU A 58 15.31 7.01 -10.54
C GLU A 58 14.56 5.67 -10.47
N LEU A 59 13.56 5.57 -9.59
CA LEU A 59 12.75 4.36 -9.43
C LEU A 59 11.85 4.13 -10.65
N THR A 60 11.44 2.88 -10.84
CA THR A 60 10.38 2.56 -11.79
C THR A 60 9.07 3.30 -11.46
N PRO A 61 8.22 3.63 -12.45
CA PRO A 61 6.97 4.35 -12.20
C PRO A 61 6.04 3.67 -11.18
N GLN A 62 6.11 2.34 -11.12
CA GLN A 62 5.32 1.52 -10.21
C GLN A 62 5.82 1.68 -8.76
N CYS A 63 7.13 1.60 -8.55
CA CYS A 63 7.70 1.84 -7.23
C CYS A 63 7.55 3.30 -6.79
N GLN A 64 7.71 4.27 -7.69
CA GLN A 64 7.46 5.69 -7.37
C GLN A 64 6.06 5.92 -6.80
N LYS A 65 5.04 5.27 -7.38
CA LYS A 65 3.67 5.38 -6.90
C LYS A 65 3.53 4.79 -5.50
N ALA A 66 4.13 3.63 -5.23
CA ALA A 66 4.12 3.01 -3.92
C ALA A 66 4.83 3.89 -2.88
N VAL A 67 6.04 4.38 -3.18
CA VAL A 67 6.80 5.25 -2.26
C VAL A 67 6.03 6.53 -1.93
N LYS A 68 5.43 7.18 -2.94
CA LYS A 68 4.61 8.39 -2.74
C LYS A 68 3.36 8.13 -1.89
N ALA A 69 2.76 6.94 -1.98
CA ALA A 69 1.61 6.57 -1.16
C ALA A 69 1.96 6.37 0.32
N HIS A 70 3.23 6.09 0.63
CA HIS A 70 3.74 5.79 1.97
C HIS A 70 4.73 6.82 2.51
N MET A 71 4.91 7.95 1.82
CA MET A 71 5.80 9.02 2.26
C MET A 71 5.19 9.73 3.48
N PRO A 72 5.89 9.85 4.61
CA PRO A 72 5.41 10.64 5.73
C PRO A 72 5.28 12.10 5.29
N GLN A 73 4.10 12.68 5.52
CA GLN A 73 3.81 14.10 5.29
C GLN A 73 4.54 14.95 6.33
#